data_AF-A0A963CW07-F1
#
_entry.id   AF-A0A963CW07-F1
#
_cell.length_a   1.000
_cell.length_b   1.000
_cell.length_c   1.000
_cell.angle_alpha   90.00
_cell.angle_beta   90.00
_cell.angle_gamma   90.00
#
_symmetry.space_group_name_H-M   'P 1'
#
loop_
_entity.id
_entity.type
_entity.pdbx_description
1 polymer ?
#
loop_
_entity_poly.entity_id
_entity_poly.type
_entity_poly.pdbx_seq_one_letter_code
_entity_poly.pdbx_strand_id
1 'polypeptide(L)'
;MSKTDARRTVLDALARSARRWRTPSGLARDTGIAEDRVRRILDEAREVVRGARAGSAGQPLYALRDKRGEAAAEPAVEPAEAPQLPSGAALRFLSLLPLDASVRRLRDAVGRALREAGAEAVFIDEAVVGAAWVDHVVELIRGSDAVIADVSRQAGNVLFEIGVAHGLGKPLILLVSDDGDAELPSDLAGFPYLTYAPENLRGLVDRLQRTVRHLGARRAVA
;
A
#
# COMPACT_ATOMS: atom_id res chain seq x y z
N MET A 1 5.68 -12.78 -42.95
CA MET A 1 6.18 -11.74 -42.03
C MET A 1 7.59 -12.08 -41.57
N SER A 2 8.55 -11.17 -41.78
CA SER A 2 9.97 -11.36 -41.41
C SER A 2 10.14 -11.51 -39.89
N LYS A 3 11.26 -12.09 -39.44
CA LYS A 3 11.59 -12.21 -38.00
C LYS A 3 11.71 -10.83 -37.34
N THR A 4 12.29 -9.86 -38.06
CA THR A 4 12.45 -8.47 -37.61
C THR A 4 11.11 -7.74 -37.49
N ASP A 5 10.22 -7.91 -38.47
CA ASP A 5 8.89 -7.29 -38.46
C ASP A 5 8.04 -7.82 -37.29
N ALA A 6 8.06 -9.14 -37.07
CA ALA A 6 7.31 -9.76 -35.98
C ALA A 6 7.78 -9.25 -34.61
N ARG A 7 9.11 -9.11 -34.43
CA ARG A 7 9.69 -8.57 -33.19
C ARG A 7 9.22 -7.14 -32.95
N ARG A 8 9.34 -6.27 -33.95
CA ARG A 8 8.91 -4.88 -33.86
C ARG A 8 7.43 -4.78 -33.51
N THR A 9 6.57 -5.52 -34.20
CA THR A 9 5.12 -5.54 -33.95
C THR A 9 4.77 -5.92 -32.50
N VAL A 10 5.44 -6.93 -31.93
CA VAL A 10 5.22 -7.34 -30.53
C VAL A 10 5.68 -6.27 -29.54
N LEU A 11 6.87 -5.69 -29.75
CA LEU A 11 7.39 -4.64 -28.87
C LEU A 11 6.56 -3.35 -28.95
N ASP A 12 6.09 -2.98 -30.14
CA ASP A 12 5.19 -1.85 -30.35
C ASP A 12 3.84 -2.07 -29.67
N ALA A 13 3.29 -3.29 -29.72
CA ALA A 13 2.06 -3.64 -29.01
C ALA A 13 2.23 -3.60 -27.47
N LEU A 14 3.39 -4.01 -26.97
CA LEU A 14 3.76 -3.83 -25.56
C LEU A 14 3.85 -2.35 -25.20
N ALA A 15 4.49 -1.52 -26.02
CA ALA A 15 4.65 -0.09 -25.78
C ALA A 15 3.30 0.62 -25.73
N ARG A 16 2.44 0.40 -26.74
CA ARG A 16 1.13 1.06 -26.87
C ARG A 16 0.05 0.55 -25.91
N SER A 17 0.29 -0.55 -25.20
CA SER A 17 -0.72 -1.09 -24.30
C SER A 17 -0.98 -0.16 -23.11
N ALA A 18 -2.25 0.05 -22.73
CA ALA A 18 -2.57 0.77 -21.49
C ALA A 18 -2.12 0.02 -20.22
N ARG A 19 -1.88 -1.29 -20.31
CA ARG A 19 -1.44 -2.12 -19.18
C ARG A 19 0.10 -2.23 -19.19
N ARG A 20 0.73 -2.12 -18.01
CA ARG A 20 2.18 -2.32 -17.86
C ARG A 20 2.59 -3.74 -18.21
N TRP A 21 1.87 -4.72 -17.66
CA TRP A 21 2.13 -6.14 -17.83
C TRP A 21 1.14 -6.78 -18.82
N ARG A 22 1.66 -7.62 -19.72
CA ARG A 22 0.86 -8.35 -20.72
C ARG A 22 1.22 -9.83 -20.76
N THR A 23 0.23 -10.67 -21.04
CA THR A 23 0.43 -12.10 -21.31
C THR A 23 0.77 -12.33 -22.79
N PRO A 24 1.48 -13.42 -23.14
CA PRO A 24 1.67 -13.84 -24.52
C PRO A 24 0.35 -14.00 -25.27
N SER A 25 -0.67 -14.64 -24.66
CA SER A 25 -1.98 -14.82 -25.29
C SER A 25 -2.70 -13.51 -25.58
N GLY A 26 -2.51 -12.49 -24.73
CA GLY A 26 -3.08 -11.16 -24.96
C GLY A 26 -2.40 -10.44 -26.11
N LEU A 27 -1.07 -10.49 -26.18
CA LEU A 27 -0.30 -9.89 -27.27
C LEU A 27 -0.50 -10.62 -28.59
N ALA A 28 -0.67 -11.95 -28.57
CA ALA A 28 -1.00 -12.75 -29.74
C ALA A 28 -2.33 -12.31 -30.38
N ARG A 29 -3.35 -12.05 -29.54
CA ARG A 29 -4.64 -11.50 -29.99
C ARG A 29 -4.51 -10.10 -30.59
N ASP A 30 -3.72 -9.21 -29.97
CA ASP A 30 -3.54 -7.84 -30.46
C ASP A 30 -2.72 -7.76 -31.75
N THR A 31 -1.75 -8.65 -31.94
CA THR A 31 -0.78 -8.58 -33.03
C THR A 31 -1.08 -9.55 -34.19
N GLY A 32 -1.97 -10.52 -33.98
CA GLY A 32 -2.22 -11.61 -34.92
C GLY A 32 -1.06 -12.61 -35.04
N ILE A 33 -0.09 -12.56 -34.13
CA ILE A 33 1.09 -13.44 -34.14
C ILE A 33 0.82 -14.65 -33.25
N ALA A 34 1.20 -15.85 -33.71
CA ALA A 34 1.08 -17.08 -32.94
C ALA A 34 1.72 -16.95 -31.55
N GLU A 35 1.02 -17.42 -30.51
CA GLU A 35 1.41 -17.23 -29.11
C GLU A 35 2.83 -17.73 -28.79
N ASP A 36 3.20 -18.91 -29.28
CA ASP A 36 4.55 -19.47 -29.08
C ASP A 36 5.64 -18.57 -29.69
N ARG A 37 5.33 -17.93 -30.83
CA ARG A 37 6.24 -17.00 -31.50
C ARG A 37 6.34 -15.69 -30.74
N VAL A 38 5.23 -15.17 -30.21
CA VAL A 38 5.21 -13.99 -29.32
C VAL A 38 6.06 -14.28 -28.08
N ARG A 39 5.83 -15.42 -27.43
CA ARG A 39 6.58 -15.81 -26.23
C ARG A 39 8.09 -15.88 -26.49
N ARG A 40 8.50 -16.54 -27.57
CA ARG A 40 9.92 -16.61 -27.97
C ARG A 40 10.53 -15.23 -28.19
N ILE A 41 9.81 -14.34 -28.87
CA ILE A 41 10.25 -12.95 -29.10
C ILE A 41 10.44 -12.22 -27.77
N LEU A 42 9.53 -12.39 -26.82
CA LEU A 42 9.57 -11.73 -25.51
C LEU A 42 10.69 -12.27 -24.62
N ASP A 43 10.89 -13.60 -24.61
CA ASP A 43 11.96 -14.25 -23.85
C ASP A 43 13.36 -13.88 -24.40
N GLU A 44 13.50 -13.63 -25.71
CA GLU A 44 14.75 -13.23 -26.37
C GLU A 44 15.01 -11.70 -26.34
N ALA A 45 13.98 -10.88 -26.08
CA ALA A 45 14.09 -9.42 -26.14
C ALA A 45 14.75 -8.86 -24.88
N ARG A 46 15.92 -8.23 -25.03
CA ARG A 46 16.66 -7.60 -23.94
C ARG A 46 15.89 -6.45 -23.29
N GLU A 47 15.06 -5.78 -24.09
CA GLU A 47 14.19 -4.66 -23.71
C GLU A 47 12.99 -5.11 -22.88
N VAL A 48 12.79 -6.41 -22.69
CA VAL A 48 11.64 -6.98 -21.99
C VAL A 48 12.07 -7.57 -20.64
N VAL A 49 11.21 -7.41 -19.63
CA VAL A 49 11.29 -8.11 -18.35
C VAL A 49 10.16 -9.11 -18.23
N ARG A 50 10.48 -10.26 -17.64
CA ARG A 50 9.53 -11.33 -17.34
C ARG A 50 9.20 -11.31 -15.84
N GLY A 51 7.94 -11.08 -15.50
CA GLY A 51 7.42 -11.20 -14.14
C GLY A 51 7.18 -12.67 -13.76
N ALA A 52 7.37 -13.00 -12.49
CA ALA A 52 6.98 -14.31 -11.95
C ALA A 52 5.45 -14.48 -12.08
N ARG A 53 5.01 -15.72 -12.36
CA ARG A 53 3.64 -16.15 -12.71
C ARG A 53 2.55 -15.29 -12.04
N ALA A 54 1.86 -14.45 -12.81
CA ALA A 54 0.81 -13.57 -12.31
C ALA A 54 -0.33 -13.32 -13.31
N GLY A 55 -0.53 -14.23 -14.27
CA GLY A 55 -1.77 -14.31 -15.05
C GLY A 55 -2.81 -15.18 -14.34
N SER A 56 -4.10 -14.99 -14.65
CA SER A 56 -5.22 -15.80 -14.12
C SER A 56 -5.10 -17.32 -14.36
N ALA A 57 -4.18 -17.76 -15.22
CA ALA A 57 -3.87 -19.16 -15.51
C ALA A 57 -2.38 -19.52 -15.26
N GLY A 58 -1.65 -18.78 -14.43
CA GLY A 58 -0.23 -19.02 -14.16
C GLY A 58 0.72 -18.70 -15.33
N GLN A 59 0.22 -17.97 -16.34
CA GLN A 59 1.01 -17.52 -17.47
C GLN A 59 2.06 -16.48 -17.05
N PRO A 60 3.25 -16.48 -17.68
CA PRO A 60 4.24 -15.45 -17.47
C PRO A 60 3.73 -14.09 -17.99
N LEU A 61 4.04 -13.03 -17.24
CA LEU A 61 3.78 -11.66 -17.66
C LEU A 61 5.05 -11.01 -18.19
N TYR A 62 4.90 -10.17 -19.22
CA TYR A 62 5.99 -9.44 -19.84
C TYR A 62 5.69 -7.94 -19.85
N ALA A 63 6.72 -7.13 -19.67
CA ALA A 63 6.68 -5.67 -19.78
C ALA A 63 7.98 -5.17 -20.42
N LEU A 64 7.97 -3.99 -21.04
CA LEU A 64 9.24 -3.36 -21.45
C LEU A 64 9.98 -2.85 -20.19
N ARG A 65 11.30 -3.01 -20.15
CA ARG A 65 12.19 -2.51 -19.10
C ARG A 65 11.96 -1.03 -18.83
N ASP A 66 11.87 -0.25 -19.90
CA ASP A 66 11.78 1.21 -19.84
C ASP A 66 10.34 1.71 -19.77
N LYS A 67 9.35 0.80 -19.89
CA LYS A 67 7.95 1.11 -19.62
C LYS A 67 7.73 1.16 -18.11
N ARG A 68 8.25 2.23 -17.53
CA ARG A 68 7.75 2.80 -16.29
C ARG A 68 6.26 3.07 -16.55
N GLY A 69 5.35 2.55 -15.72
CA GLY A 69 4.03 3.17 -15.68
C GLY A 69 4.30 4.63 -15.38
N GLU A 70 3.77 5.56 -16.18
CA GLU A 70 4.11 7.00 -16.16
C GLU A 70 4.54 7.48 -14.77
N ALA A 71 5.84 7.47 -14.55
CA ALA A 71 6.51 7.89 -13.34
C ALA A 71 7.93 8.19 -13.83
N ALA A 72 8.19 9.49 -13.97
CA ALA A 72 9.47 10.03 -14.36
C ALA A 72 10.57 9.44 -13.48
N ALA A 73 11.76 9.30 -14.07
CA ALA A 73 12.94 8.93 -13.31
C ALA A 73 13.29 10.06 -12.34
N GLU A 74 13.00 9.88 -11.06
CA GLU A 74 13.61 10.69 -10.01
C GLU A 74 14.85 9.98 -9.44
N PRO A 75 15.89 10.76 -9.08
CA PRO A 75 17.16 10.22 -8.62
C PRO A 75 16.98 9.58 -7.23
N ALA A 76 17.86 8.65 -6.90
CA ALA A 76 17.89 8.00 -5.60
C ALA A 76 18.00 9.06 -4.49
N VAL A 77 16.90 9.25 -3.75
CA VAL A 77 16.89 10.06 -2.53
C VAL A 77 17.48 9.18 -1.43
N GLU A 78 18.68 9.52 -0.96
CA GLU A 78 19.20 8.94 0.27
C GLU A 78 18.18 9.20 1.40
N PRO A 79 17.94 8.23 2.30
CA PRO A 79 16.90 8.36 3.31
C PRO A 79 17.21 9.57 4.18
N ALA A 80 16.48 10.67 3.95
CA ALA A 80 16.53 11.84 4.80
C ALA A 80 16.21 11.42 6.24
N GLU A 81 17.03 11.86 7.19
CA GLU A 81 16.74 11.72 8.62
C GLU A 81 15.31 12.18 8.89
N ALA A 82 14.57 11.39 9.66
CA ALA A 82 13.19 11.72 10.00
C ALA A 82 13.16 13.11 10.64
N PRO A 83 12.28 14.02 10.18
CA PRO A 83 12.19 15.35 10.76
C PRO A 83 11.89 15.20 12.26
N GLN A 84 12.81 15.70 13.08
CA GLN A 84 12.66 15.73 14.52
C GLN A 84 11.58 16.77 14.84
N LEU A 85 10.35 16.31 15.08
CA LEU A 85 9.24 17.18 15.42
C LEU A 85 9.54 17.90 16.75
N PRO A 86 9.26 19.22 16.84
CA PRO A 86 9.57 20.00 18.02
C PRO A 86 8.89 19.42 19.26
N SER A 87 9.64 19.35 20.37
CA SER A 87 9.14 18.93 21.68
C SER A 87 8.03 19.88 22.14
N GLY A 88 6.82 19.35 22.35
CA GLY A 88 5.61 20.10 22.74
C GLY A 88 4.45 20.08 21.74
N ALA A 89 4.66 19.58 20.51
CA ALA A 89 3.58 19.40 19.55
C ALA A 89 2.65 18.21 19.92
N ALA A 90 1.36 18.32 19.59
CA ALA A 90 0.41 17.23 19.74
C ALA A 90 0.90 15.97 18.99
N LEU A 91 0.70 14.78 19.59
CA LEU A 91 1.05 13.54 18.92
C LEU A 91 0.25 13.40 17.62
N ARG A 92 0.92 13.04 16.53
CA ARG A 92 0.30 12.86 15.21
C ARG A 92 0.15 11.39 14.88
N PHE A 93 -1.06 10.93 14.63
CA PHE A 93 -1.37 9.54 14.31
C PHE A 93 -1.86 9.41 12.87
N LEU A 94 -1.18 8.59 12.08
CA LEU A 94 -1.67 8.21 10.75
C LEU A 94 -2.62 7.02 10.87
N SER A 95 -3.80 7.15 10.30
CA SER A 95 -4.84 6.12 10.31
C SER A 95 -4.98 5.48 8.93
N LEU A 96 -4.61 4.20 8.84
CA LEU A 96 -4.65 3.36 7.66
C LEU A 96 -5.92 2.49 7.73
N LEU A 97 -6.97 2.93 7.04
CA LEU A 97 -8.26 2.25 7.01
C LEU A 97 -8.57 1.81 5.58
N PRO A 98 -9.28 0.68 5.37
CA PRO A 98 -9.82 0.34 4.05
C PRO A 98 -10.58 1.52 3.43
N LEU A 99 -10.36 1.79 2.15
CA LEU A 99 -10.88 2.99 1.48
C LEU A 99 -12.27 2.74 0.90
N ASP A 100 -13.22 2.35 1.75
CA ASP A 100 -14.58 2.07 1.32
C ASP A 100 -15.65 2.66 2.26
N ALA A 101 -16.90 2.69 1.80
CA ALA A 101 -18.00 3.35 2.51
C ALA A 101 -18.28 2.76 3.90
N SER A 102 -17.92 1.49 4.15
CA SER A 102 -18.19 0.81 5.42
C SER A 102 -17.35 1.35 6.57
N VAL A 103 -16.18 1.93 6.30
CA VAL A 103 -15.26 2.39 7.36
C VAL A 103 -15.58 3.78 7.91
N ARG A 104 -16.57 4.51 7.37
CA ARG A 104 -16.83 5.89 7.80
C ARG A 104 -17.07 6.02 9.30
N ARG A 105 -17.87 5.11 9.88
CA ARG A 105 -18.12 5.09 11.33
C ARG A 105 -16.83 4.86 12.13
N LEU A 106 -15.99 3.94 11.66
CA LEU A 106 -14.69 3.64 12.28
C LEU A 106 -13.76 4.85 12.19
N ARG A 107 -13.65 5.47 11.01
CA ARG A 107 -12.88 6.70 10.76
C ARG A 107 -13.29 7.82 11.72
N ASP A 108 -14.59 8.06 11.86
CA ASP A 108 -15.12 9.08 12.76
C ASP A 108 -14.82 8.77 14.23
N ALA A 109 -14.94 7.51 14.64
CA ALA A 109 -14.64 7.08 16.00
C ALA A 109 -13.14 7.20 16.33
N VAL A 110 -12.26 6.80 15.41
CA VAL A 110 -10.79 6.95 15.55
C VAL A 110 -10.44 8.43 15.64
N GLY A 111 -10.95 9.26 14.72
CA GLY A 111 -10.71 10.70 14.73
C GLY A 111 -11.21 11.38 16.01
N ARG A 112 -12.37 10.95 16.54
CA ARG A 112 -12.89 11.39 17.84
C ARG A 112 -11.96 11.01 18.98
N ALA A 113 -11.57 9.74 19.06
CA ALA A 113 -10.72 9.23 20.13
C ALA A 113 -9.38 9.97 20.20
N LEU A 114 -8.74 10.19 19.05
CA LEU A 114 -7.48 10.92 18.96
C LEU A 114 -7.62 12.38 19.43
N ARG A 115 -8.62 13.09 18.93
CA ARG A 115 -8.86 14.49 19.29
C ARG A 115 -9.16 14.67 20.78
N GLU A 116 -10.01 13.81 21.34
CA GLU A 116 -10.34 13.82 22.78
C GLU A 116 -9.17 13.39 23.67
N ALA A 117 -8.13 12.77 23.09
CA ALA A 117 -6.87 12.47 23.75
C ALA A 117 -5.78 13.55 23.54
N GLY A 118 -6.09 14.64 22.83
CA GLY A 118 -5.13 15.73 22.55
C GLY A 118 -4.13 15.40 21.43
N ALA A 119 -4.48 14.47 20.53
CA ALA A 119 -3.67 14.06 19.39
C ALA A 119 -4.28 14.52 18.05
N GLU A 120 -3.44 14.68 17.04
CA GLU A 120 -3.83 14.93 15.65
C GLU A 120 -4.11 13.60 14.94
N ALA A 121 -5.26 13.53 14.26
CA ALA A 121 -5.63 12.41 13.40
C ALA A 121 -5.37 12.76 11.94
N VAL A 122 -4.52 11.97 11.28
CA VAL A 122 -4.23 12.07 9.86
C VAL A 122 -4.85 10.86 9.17
N PHE A 123 -5.60 11.10 8.10
CA PHE A 123 -6.15 10.05 7.27
C PHE A 123 -5.62 10.18 5.86
N ILE A 124 -5.49 9.05 5.19
CA ILE A 124 -5.20 9.00 3.77
C ILE A 124 -6.53 9.10 3.02
N ASP A 125 -6.59 10.01 2.06
CA ASP A 125 -7.69 10.17 1.11
C ASP A 125 -7.18 9.85 -0.31
N GLU A 126 -7.98 9.18 -1.13
CA GLU A 126 -7.62 8.61 -2.46
C GLU A 126 -7.24 9.62 -3.56
N ALA A 127 -6.86 10.85 -3.23
CA ALA A 127 -6.71 11.92 -4.20
C ALA A 127 -5.46 11.79 -5.11
N VAL A 128 -4.49 10.92 -4.80
CA VAL A 128 -3.21 10.83 -5.54
C VAL A 128 -3.04 9.43 -6.15
N VAL A 129 -2.68 9.33 -7.42
CA VAL A 129 -2.56 8.07 -8.17
C VAL A 129 -1.11 7.80 -8.57
N GLY A 130 -0.66 6.54 -8.52
CA GLY A 130 0.63 6.10 -9.09
C GLY A 130 1.79 6.10 -8.08
N ALA A 131 3.04 6.23 -8.54
CA ALA A 131 4.22 6.21 -7.65
C ALA A 131 4.22 7.35 -6.61
N ALA A 132 3.70 8.51 -7.01
CA ALA A 132 3.50 9.66 -6.13
C ALA A 132 2.59 9.35 -4.92
N TRP A 133 1.70 8.35 -5.03
CA TRP A 133 0.92 7.87 -3.90
C TRP A 133 1.81 7.20 -2.85
N VAL A 134 2.69 6.28 -3.27
CA VAL A 134 3.52 5.51 -2.34
C VAL A 134 4.48 6.43 -1.60
N ASP A 135 5.13 7.35 -2.31
CA ASP A 135 6.05 8.31 -1.70
C ASP A 135 5.30 9.22 -0.71
N HIS A 136 4.12 9.70 -1.08
CA HIS A 136 3.26 10.48 -0.18
C HIS A 136 2.88 9.72 1.08
N VAL A 137 2.49 8.44 0.96
CA VAL A 137 2.16 7.61 2.13
C VAL A 137 3.39 7.39 3.01
N VAL A 138 4.56 7.17 2.42
CA VAL A 138 5.83 7.05 3.16
C VAL A 138 6.14 8.35 3.92
N GLU A 139 5.94 9.52 3.32
CA GLU A 139 6.10 10.82 3.98
C GLU A 139 5.13 11.01 5.13
N LEU A 140 3.85 10.65 4.95
CA LEU A 140 2.84 10.69 6.00
C LEU A 140 3.20 9.78 7.17
N ILE A 141 3.70 8.57 6.90
CA ILE A 141 4.18 7.63 7.92
C ILE A 141 5.40 8.22 8.64
N ARG A 142 6.38 8.77 7.90
CA ARG A 142 7.58 9.39 8.49
C ARG A 142 7.21 10.55 9.41
N GLY A 143 6.23 11.37 9.03
CA GLY A 143 5.75 12.50 9.80
C GLY A 143 4.80 12.15 10.95
N SER A 144 4.39 10.89 11.12
CA SER A 144 3.55 10.47 12.25
C SER A 144 4.37 9.97 13.44
N ASP A 145 3.84 10.13 14.64
CA ASP A 145 4.42 9.57 15.87
C ASP A 145 4.04 8.09 16.07
N ALA A 146 2.89 7.69 15.51
CA ALA A 146 2.40 6.32 15.52
C ALA A 146 1.41 6.09 14.37
N VAL A 147 1.13 4.82 14.10
CA VAL A 147 0.20 4.39 13.05
C VAL A 147 -0.91 3.53 13.65
N ILE A 148 -2.15 3.85 13.31
CA ILE A 148 -3.33 3.04 13.60
C ILE A 148 -3.75 2.37 12.29
N ALA A 149 -3.94 1.06 12.29
CA ALA A 149 -4.29 0.34 11.06
C ALA A 149 -5.41 -0.67 11.30
N ASP A 150 -6.46 -0.61 10.47
CA ASP A 150 -7.51 -1.63 10.45
C ASP A 150 -7.12 -2.81 9.56
N VAL A 151 -6.91 -3.97 10.17
CA VAL A 151 -6.47 -5.19 9.48
C VAL A 151 -7.58 -6.22 9.28
N SER A 152 -8.80 -5.88 9.69
CA SER A 152 -9.98 -6.75 9.66
C SER A 152 -10.22 -7.41 8.29
N ARG A 153 -9.99 -6.67 7.21
CA ARG A 153 -10.22 -7.12 5.82
C ARG A 153 -8.95 -7.55 5.08
N GLN A 154 -7.78 -7.49 5.74
CA GLN A 154 -6.48 -7.80 5.13
C GLN A 154 -6.25 -7.08 3.80
N ALA A 155 -6.68 -5.81 3.71
CA ALA A 155 -6.57 -5.04 2.49
C ALA A 155 -5.10 -4.85 2.10
N GLY A 156 -4.74 -5.21 0.86
CA GLY A 156 -3.34 -5.27 0.43
C GLY A 156 -2.59 -3.94 0.53
N ASN A 157 -3.29 -2.81 0.35
CA ASN A 157 -2.73 -1.48 0.59
C ASN A 157 -2.39 -1.27 2.07
N VAL A 158 -3.32 -1.56 2.98
CA VAL A 158 -3.10 -1.40 4.42
C VAL A 158 -1.96 -2.29 4.91
N LEU A 159 -1.87 -3.54 4.43
CA LEU A 159 -0.77 -4.45 4.79
C LEU A 159 0.60 -3.94 4.31
N PHE A 160 0.67 -3.38 3.10
CA PHE A 160 1.88 -2.74 2.59
C PHE A 160 2.29 -1.56 3.47
N GLU A 161 1.35 -0.68 3.79
CA GLU A 161 1.57 0.52 4.61
C GLU A 161 2.01 0.18 6.04
N ILE A 162 1.43 -0.87 6.65
CA ILE A 162 1.89 -1.42 7.93
C ILE A 162 3.34 -1.89 7.83
N GLY A 163 3.69 -2.61 6.77
CA GLY A 163 5.07 -3.08 6.55
C GLY A 163 6.07 -1.92 6.47
N VAL A 164 5.71 -0.85 5.76
CA VAL A 164 6.52 0.39 5.69
C VAL A 164 6.65 1.04 7.07
N ALA A 165 5.55 1.20 7.79
CA ALA A 165 5.54 1.78 9.13
C ALA A 165 6.39 0.98 10.12
N HIS A 166 6.28 -0.35 10.08
CA HIS A 166 7.10 -1.25 10.88
C HIS A 166 8.60 -1.11 10.55
N GLY A 167 8.96 -1.10 9.27
CA GLY A 167 10.34 -0.90 8.82
C GLY A 167 10.94 0.44 9.24
N LEU A 168 10.11 1.47 9.40
CA LEU A 168 10.50 2.79 9.90
C LEU A 168 10.46 2.91 11.44
N GLY A 169 10.21 1.80 12.15
CA GLY A 169 10.19 1.77 13.62
C GLY A 169 9.00 2.52 14.23
N LYS A 170 7.94 2.77 13.46
CA LYS A 170 6.74 3.46 13.96
C LYS A 170 5.95 2.54 14.89
N PRO A 171 5.54 3.00 16.08
CA PRO A 171 4.59 2.28 16.92
C PRO A 171 3.30 1.97 16.15
N LEU A 172 2.88 0.71 16.19
CA LEU A 172 1.67 0.22 15.53
C LEU A 172 0.56 -0.03 16.55
N ILE A 173 -0.64 0.43 16.24
CA ILE A 173 -1.88 0.10 16.94
C ILE A 173 -2.80 -0.58 15.92
N LEU A 174 -2.87 -1.91 15.97
CA LEU A 174 -3.71 -2.66 15.06
C LEU A 174 -5.16 -2.68 15.55
N LEU A 175 -6.11 -2.55 14.64
CA LEU A 175 -7.54 -2.67 14.89
C LEU A 175 -8.06 -3.93 14.18
N VAL A 176 -8.88 -4.69 14.90
CA VAL A 176 -9.51 -5.91 14.39
C VAL A 176 -10.99 -5.86 14.76
N SER A 177 -11.86 -6.03 13.78
CA SER A 177 -13.29 -6.14 14.00
C SER A 177 -13.62 -7.44 14.75
N ASP A 178 -14.67 -7.43 15.57
CA ASP A 178 -15.16 -8.64 16.26
C ASP A 178 -16.38 -9.27 15.57
N ASP A 179 -16.72 -8.82 14.36
CA ASP A 179 -17.60 -9.57 13.47
C ASP A 179 -16.88 -10.85 13.07
N GLY A 180 -17.50 -12.01 13.32
CA GLY A 180 -16.85 -13.32 13.38
C GLY A 180 -16.10 -13.84 12.14
N ASP A 181 -15.97 -13.02 11.09
CA ASP A 181 -15.19 -13.27 9.88
C ASP A 181 -13.80 -12.59 9.90
N ALA A 182 -13.53 -11.67 10.83
CA ALA A 182 -12.26 -10.95 10.93
C ALA A 182 -11.20 -11.76 11.68
N GLU A 183 -10.26 -12.35 10.94
CA GLU A 183 -9.09 -13.02 11.50
C GLU A 183 -7.83 -12.15 11.38
N LEU A 184 -7.10 -12.02 12.49
CA LEU A 184 -5.78 -11.40 12.50
C LEU A 184 -4.81 -12.25 11.67
N PRO A 185 -4.14 -11.70 10.64
CA PRO A 185 -3.14 -12.44 9.87
C PRO A 185 -2.08 -13.06 10.78
N SER A 186 -1.66 -14.30 10.49
CA SER A 186 -0.68 -15.01 11.33
C SER A 186 0.65 -14.24 11.47
N ASP A 187 1.06 -13.51 10.45
CA ASP A 187 2.24 -12.65 10.45
C ASP A 187 2.10 -11.45 11.40
N LEU A 188 0.87 -11.07 11.76
CA LEU A 188 0.55 -9.99 12.69
C LEU A 188 0.15 -10.49 14.10
N ALA A 189 0.11 -11.80 14.33
CA ALA A 189 -0.34 -12.39 15.60
C ALA A 189 0.51 -11.98 16.81
N GLY A 190 1.78 -11.60 16.60
CA GLY A 190 2.68 -11.10 17.64
C GLY A 190 2.51 -9.62 17.99
N PHE A 191 1.69 -8.87 17.24
CA PHE A 191 1.49 -7.45 17.47
C PHE A 191 0.29 -7.19 18.38
N PRO A 192 0.37 -6.19 19.28
CA PRO A 192 -0.77 -5.79 20.09
C PRO A 192 -1.88 -5.22 19.18
N TYR A 193 -3.10 -5.64 19.43
CA TYR A 193 -4.28 -5.18 18.69
C TYR A 193 -5.41 -4.80 19.65
N LEU A 194 -6.31 -3.94 19.15
CA LEU A 194 -7.55 -3.57 19.80
C LEU A 194 -8.71 -4.13 18.97
N THR A 195 -9.62 -4.84 19.63
CA THR A 195 -10.85 -5.26 18.97
C THR A 195 -11.89 -4.14 18.96
N TYR A 196 -12.81 -4.15 17.99
CA TYR A 196 -13.97 -3.27 17.98
C TYR A 196 -15.21 -3.96 17.40
N ALA A 197 -16.38 -3.56 17.89
CA ALA A 197 -17.66 -3.96 17.32
C ALA A 197 -18.13 -2.90 16.32
N PRO A 198 -18.40 -3.24 15.04
CA PRO A 198 -18.84 -2.28 14.02
C PRO A 198 -20.06 -1.45 14.44
N GLU A 199 -20.98 -2.07 15.19
CA GLU A 199 -22.20 -1.42 15.68
C GLU A 199 -22.04 -0.68 17.02
N ASN A 200 -20.93 -0.89 17.73
CA ASN A 200 -20.65 -0.23 19.01
C ASN A 200 -19.17 0.11 19.19
N LEU A 201 -18.79 1.28 18.71
CA LEU A 201 -17.41 1.77 18.74
C LEU A 201 -17.01 2.45 20.06
N ARG A 202 -17.91 2.53 21.05
CA ARG A 202 -17.60 3.21 22.33
C ARG A 202 -16.41 2.55 23.04
N GLY A 203 -16.40 1.22 23.11
CA GLY A 203 -15.30 0.48 23.72
C GLY A 203 -13.97 0.68 23.00
N LEU A 204 -13.99 0.82 21.67
CA LEU A 204 -12.80 1.16 20.88
C LEU A 204 -12.29 2.57 21.24
N VAL A 205 -13.18 3.56 21.27
CA VAL A 205 -12.83 4.95 21.62
C VAL A 205 -12.13 5.01 22.98
N ASP A 206 -12.71 4.38 24.01
CA ASP A 206 -12.15 4.39 25.37
C ASP A 206 -10.77 3.70 25.45
N ARG A 207 -10.59 2.57 24.74
CA ARG A 207 -9.30 1.86 24.68
C ARG A 207 -8.25 2.64 23.90
N LEU A 208 -8.63 3.24 22.78
CA LEU A 208 -7.73 4.00 21.93
C LEU A 208 -7.25 5.27 22.64
N GLN A 209 -8.15 6.00 23.31
CA GLN A 209 -7.78 7.16 24.13
C GLN A 209 -6.75 6.83 25.21
N ARG A 210 -6.93 5.71 25.92
CA ARG A 210 -5.95 5.25 26.92
C ARG A 210 -4.59 4.97 26.28
N THR A 211 -4.60 4.24 25.16
CA THR A 211 -3.37 3.90 24.41
C THR A 211 -2.62 5.15 23.97
N VAL A 212 -3.33 6.15 23.43
CA VAL A 212 -2.76 7.43 23.00
C VAL A 212 -2.14 8.20 24.16
N ARG A 213 -2.85 8.32 25.29
CA ARG A 213 -2.33 9.00 26.49
C ARG A 213 -1.07 8.29 27.04
N HIS A 214 -1.04 6.96 27.02
CA HIS A 214 0.15 6.19 27.41
C HIS A 214 1.34 6.44 26.49
N LEU A 215 1.12 6.50 25.17
CA LEU A 215 2.18 6.85 24.21
C LEU A 215 2.70 8.28 24.45
N GLY A 216 1.80 9.24 24.72
CA GLY A 216 2.18 10.62 25.05
C GLY A 216 3.03 10.71 26.32
N ALA A 217 2.65 9.99 27.37
CA ALA A 217 3.41 9.94 28.61
C ALA A 217 4.82 9.36 28.43
N ARG A 218 4.97 8.33 27.58
CA ARG A 218 6.29 7.74 27.26
C ARG A 218 7.20 8.71 26.49
N ARG A 219 6.62 9.52 25.59
CA ARG A 219 7.36 10.54 24.84
C ARG A 219 7.87 11.66 25.74
N ALA A 220 7.11 12.05 26.77
CA ALA A 220 7.52 13.11 27.68
C ALA A 220 8.71 12.74 28.61
N VAL A 221 9.02 11.44 28.73
CA VAL A 221 10.06 10.91 29.62
C VAL A 221 11.35 10.52 28.85
N ALA A 222 11.28 10.42 27.52
CA ALA A 222 12.40 10.09 26.64
C ALA A 222 13.08 11.36 26.11
#